data_AF-A0A4R1QWY5-F1
#
_entry.id   AF-A0A4R1QWY5-F1
#
_cell.length_a   1.000
_cell.length_b   1.000
_cell.length_c   1.000
_cell.angle_alpha   90.00
_cell.angle_beta   90.00
_cell.angle_gamma   90.00
#
_symmetry.space_group_name_H-M   'P 1'
#
loop_
_entity.id
_entity.type
_entity.pdbx_description
1 polymer ?
#
loop_
_entity_poly.entity_id
_entity_poly.type
_entity_poly.pdbx_seq_one_letter_code
_entity_poly.pdbx_strand_id
1 'polypeptide(L)'
;MKKLSRRRARFAILAFWGGMALVIAGGCMSQFTVFELGLAAVVAAWMVKRFGLRCPHCGYPGVLPRWKGKGGCIRCGRTVEFDD
;
A
#
# COMPACT_ATOMS: atom_id res chain seq x y z
N MET A 1 -3.22 14.55 -16.96
CA MET A 1 -3.03 14.50 -15.49
C MET A 1 -2.59 13.09 -15.11
N LYS A 2 -1.59 12.92 -14.23
CA LYS A 2 -1.08 11.59 -13.85
C LYS A 2 -2.05 10.92 -12.89
N LYS A 3 -2.72 9.86 -13.34
CA LYS A 3 -3.66 9.08 -12.54
C LYS A 3 -2.92 8.01 -11.73
N LEU A 4 -3.42 7.71 -10.54
CA LEU A 4 -2.86 6.68 -9.66
C LEU A 4 -3.62 5.36 -9.86
N SER A 5 -2.91 4.25 -10.06
CA SER A 5 -3.59 2.95 -10.23
C SER A 5 -4.22 2.46 -8.92
N ARG A 6 -5.56 2.30 -8.90
CA ARG A 6 -6.29 1.72 -7.76
C ARG A 6 -5.91 0.27 -7.52
N ARG A 7 -5.58 -0.48 -8.59
CA ARG A 7 -5.09 -1.86 -8.51
C ARG A 7 -3.80 -1.95 -7.70
N ARG A 8 -2.83 -1.07 -7.94
CA ARG A 8 -1.56 -1.03 -7.16
C ARG A 8 -1.81 -0.73 -5.69
N ALA A 9 -2.73 0.18 -5.39
CA ALA A 9 -3.08 0.48 -4.01
C ALA A 9 -3.79 -0.67 -3.30
N ARG A 10 -4.75 -1.33 -3.96
CA ARG A 10 -5.42 -2.53 -3.44
C ARG A 10 -4.42 -3.66 -3.21
N PHE A 11 -3.55 -3.91 -4.17
CA PHE A 11 -2.49 -4.91 -4.04
C PHE A 11 -1.57 -4.59 -2.86
N ALA A 12 -1.14 -3.34 -2.68
CA ALA A 12 -0.32 -2.95 -1.54
C ALA A 12 -1.04 -3.16 -0.19
N ILE A 13 -2.35 -2.88 -0.11
CA ILE A 13 -3.14 -3.13 1.11
C ILE A 13 -3.23 -4.63 1.39
N LEU A 14 -3.58 -5.43 0.38
CA LEU A 14 -3.70 -6.89 0.51
C LEU A 14 -2.37 -7.54 0.87
N ALA A 15 -1.29 -7.15 0.19
CA ALA A 15 0.07 -7.64 0.47
C ALA A 15 0.54 -7.24 1.88
N PHE A 16 0.18 -6.04 2.36
CA PHE A 16 0.51 -5.63 3.71
C PHE A 16 -0.20 -6.49 4.76
N TRP A 17 -1.52 -6.67 4.65
CA TRP A 17 -2.29 -7.48 5.61
C TRP A 17 -1.96 -8.97 5.51
N GLY A 18 -1.81 -9.50 4.29
CA GLY A 18 -1.40 -10.88 4.07
C GLY A 18 0.02 -11.14 4.59
N GLY A 19 0.95 -10.21 4.36
CA GLY A 19 2.30 -10.27 4.90
C GLY A 19 2.29 -10.24 6.43
N MET A 20 1.52 -9.35 7.06
CA MET A 20 1.35 -9.32 8.51
C MET A 20 0.81 -10.63 9.07
N ALA A 21 -0.19 -11.23 8.41
CA ALA A 21 -0.73 -12.52 8.81
C ALA A 21 0.34 -13.63 8.74
N LEU A 22 1.18 -13.64 7.70
CA LEU A 22 2.29 -14.58 7.55
C LEU A 22 3.37 -14.38 8.63
N VAL A 23 3.70 -13.13 8.98
CA VAL A 23 4.63 -12.83 10.08
C VAL A 23 4.11 -13.42 11.39
N ILE A 24 2.83 -13.17 11.71
CA ILE A 24 2.20 -13.68 12.94
C ILE A 24 2.15 -15.20 12.93
N ALA A 25 1.69 -15.81 11.83
CA ALA A 25 1.62 -17.27 11.71
C ALA A 25 3.00 -17.93 11.80
N GLY A 26 4.01 -17.38 11.11
CA GLY A 26 5.38 -17.85 11.17
C GLY A 26 5.98 -17.75 12.57
N GLY A 27 5.70 -16.66 13.29
CA GLY A 27 6.07 -16.50 14.70
C GLY A 27 5.42 -17.55 15.61
N CYS A 28 4.11 -17.77 15.47
CA CYS A 28 3.38 -18.77 16.26
C CYS A 28 3.86 -20.20 15.99
N MET A 29 4.17 -20.52 14.74
CA MET A 29 4.66 -21.86 14.35
C MET A 29 6.18 -22.02 14.51
N SER A 30 6.89 -20.97 14.94
CA SER A 30 8.36 -20.92 14.98
C SER A 30 9.02 -21.27 13.64
N GLN A 31 8.34 -20.99 12.52
CA GLN A 31 8.83 -21.24 11.16
C GLN A 31 9.47 -19.97 10.59
N PHE A 32 10.81 -19.96 10.60
CA PHE A 32 11.61 -18.79 10.20
C PHE A 32 11.37 -18.36 8.74
N THR A 33 11.19 -19.32 7.83
CA THR A 33 10.95 -19.04 6.40
C THR A 33 9.63 -18.31 6.16
N VAL A 34 8.56 -18.73 6.85
CA VAL A 34 7.23 -18.10 6.75
C VAL A 34 7.28 -16.68 7.33
N PHE A 35 8.00 -16.51 8.44
CA PHE A 35 8.22 -15.22 9.06
C PHE A 35 8.96 -14.24 8.11
N GLU A 36 10.08 -14.66 7.51
CA GLU A 36 10.85 -13.83 6.58
C GLU A 36 10.06 -13.46 5.32
N LEU A 37 9.32 -14.42 4.75
CA LEU A 37 8.44 -14.17 3.61
C LEU A 37 7.34 -13.15 3.95
N GLY A 38 6.74 -13.28 5.13
CA GLY A 38 5.76 -12.32 5.63
C GLY A 38 6.37 -10.92 5.78
N LEU A 39 7.56 -10.83 6.37
CA LEU A 39 8.26 -9.57 6.58
C LEU A 39 8.63 -8.91 5.25
N ALA A 40 9.15 -9.69 4.30
CA ALA A 40 9.46 -9.22 2.95
C ALA A 40 8.22 -8.67 2.23
N ALA A 41 7.07 -9.35 2.35
CA ALA A 41 5.80 -8.89 1.79
C ALA A 41 5.34 -7.57 2.41
N VAL A 42 5.47 -7.40 3.73
CA VAL A 42 5.14 -6.16 4.44
C VAL A 42 6.03 -5.00 3.98
N VAL A 43 7.35 -5.23 3.89
CA VAL A 43 8.31 -4.21 3.44
C VAL A 43 8.05 -3.83 1.98
N ALA A 44 7.80 -4.81 1.11
CA ALA A 44 7.48 -4.55 -0.30
C ALA A 44 6.19 -3.72 -0.43
N ALA A 45 5.14 -4.06 0.31
CA ALA A 45 3.90 -3.30 0.34
C ALA A 45 4.12 -1.86 0.85
N TRP A 46 4.96 -1.69 1.87
CA TRP A 46 5.32 -0.37 2.40
C TRP A 46 6.10 0.47 1.38
N MET A 47 7.04 -0.13 0.65
CA MET A 47 7.77 0.53 -0.44
C MET A 47 6.81 0.98 -1.55
N VAL A 48 5.87 0.13 -1.97
CA VAL A 48 4.86 0.50 -2.96
C VAL A 48 3.99 1.67 -2.44
N LYS A 49 3.60 1.65 -1.17
CA LYS A 49 2.87 2.76 -0.54
C LYS A 49 3.68 4.06 -0.51
N ARG A 50 4.98 3.98 -0.21
CA ARG A 50 5.87 5.14 -0.04
C ARG A 50 6.32 5.75 -1.37
N PHE A 51 6.59 4.92 -2.37
CA PHE A 51 7.18 5.34 -3.64
C PHE A 51 6.20 5.26 -4.81
N GLY A 52 5.32 4.25 -4.83
CA GLY A 52 4.34 4.04 -5.90
C GLY A 52 3.05 4.85 -5.76
N LEU A 53 2.66 5.22 -4.52
CA LEU A 53 1.41 5.94 -4.22
C LEU A 53 1.68 7.37 -3.74
N ARG A 54 2.39 8.15 -4.55
CA ARG A 54 2.66 9.57 -4.28
C ARG A 54 1.64 10.48 -4.93
N CYS A 55 1.25 11.54 -4.22
CA CYS A 55 0.39 12.58 -4.78
C CYS A 55 1.04 13.19 -6.04
N PRO A 56 0.33 13.26 -7.18
CA PRO A 56 0.88 13.84 -8.41
C PRO A 56 1.08 15.36 -8.31
N HIS A 57 0.44 16.03 -7.35
CA HIS A 57 0.52 17.48 -7.20
C HIS A 57 1.62 17.94 -6.25
N CYS A 58 1.77 17.30 -5.08
CA CYS A 58 2.70 17.73 -4.03
C CYS A 58 3.74 16.66 -3.65
N GLY A 59 3.72 15.49 -4.30
CA GLY A 59 4.65 14.40 -4.01
C GLY A 59 4.43 13.67 -2.68
N TYR A 60 3.40 14.04 -1.91
CA TYR A 60 3.13 13.42 -0.60
C TYR A 60 2.94 11.89 -0.75
N PRO A 61 3.71 11.07 -0.03
CA PRO A 61 3.65 9.62 -0.15
C PRO A 61 2.47 9.01 0.63
N GLY A 62 2.03 7.82 0.22
CA GLY A 62 0.99 7.07 0.91
C GLY A 62 -0.42 7.61 0.70
N VAL A 63 -0.69 8.25 -0.45
CA VAL A 63 -2.05 8.64 -0.81
C VAL A 63 -2.84 7.39 -1.17
N LEU A 64 -3.78 7.01 -0.31
CA LEU A 64 -4.61 5.83 -0.50
C LEU A 64 -5.93 6.21 -1.20
N PRO A 65 -6.41 5.38 -2.14
CA PRO A 65 -7.73 5.57 -2.74
C PRO A 65 -8.82 5.38 -1.70
N ARG A 66 -9.90 6.14 -1.83
CA ARG A 66 -11.18 5.75 -1.21
C ARG A 66 -11.75 4.55 -1.99
N TRP A 67 -12.46 3.69 -1.27
CA TRP A 67 -13.07 2.48 -1.85
C TRP A 67 -14.10 2.79 -2.95
N LYS A 68 -14.70 4.00 -2.91
CA LYS A 68 -15.51 4.60 -3.99
C LYS A 68 -15.21 6.11 -4.09
N GLY A 69 -15.27 6.66 -5.30
CA GLY A 69 -15.17 8.09 -5.58
C GLY A 69 -13.75 8.65 -5.73
N LYS A 70 -13.65 9.98 -5.84
CA LYS A 70 -12.38 10.70 -5.94
C LYS A 70 -11.75 10.82 -4.54
N GLY A 71 -10.46 10.49 -4.41
CA GLY A 71 -9.72 10.64 -3.16
C GLY A 71 -9.01 12.00 -3.12
N GLY A 72 -8.91 12.64 -1.96
CA GLY A 72 -8.12 13.86 -1.78
C GLY A 72 -6.74 13.56 -1.20
N CYS A 73 -5.73 14.36 -1.54
CA CYS A 73 -4.48 14.33 -0.78
C CYS A 73 -4.66 15.10 0.54
N ILE A 74 -4.37 14.45 1.67
CA ILE A 74 -4.49 15.07 3.01
C ILE A 74 -3.59 16.30 3.19
N ARG A 75 -2.50 16.40 2.43
CA ARG A 75 -1.52 17.48 2.59
C ARG A 75 -1.82 18.69 1.73
N CYS A 76 -2.17 18.49 0.46
CA CYS A 76 -2.41 19.62 -0.46
C CYS A 76 -3.91 19.88 -0.72
N GLY A 77 -4.81 19.08 -0.16
CA GLY A 77 -6.26 19.20 -0.34
C GLY A 77 -6.77 18.91 -1.76
N ARG A 78 -5.88 18.81 -2.75
CA ARG A 78 -6.26 18.58 -4.15
C ARG A 78 -6.80 17.18 -4.36
N THR A 79 -7.81 17.11 -5.22
CA THR A 79 -8.41 15.86 -5.69
C THR A 79 -7.41 15.05 -6.50
N VAL A 80 -7.27 13.79 -6.16
CA VAL A 80 -6.42 12.81 -6.81
C VAL A 80 -7.32 11.83 -7.56
N GLU A 81 -7.12 11.75 -8.88
CA GLU A 81 -7.81 10.78 -9.71
C GLU A 81 -7.08 9.43 -9.68
N PHE A 82 -7.85 8.37 -9.50
CA PHE A 82 -7.36 7.01 -9.52
C PHE A 82 -7.93 6.28 -10.74
N ASP A 83 -7.08 5.55 -11.46
CA ASP A 83 -7.51 4.61 -12.50
C ASP A 83 -8.18 3.39 -11.87
N ASP A 84 -9.32 2.99 -12.42
CA ASP A 84 -10.06 1.77 -12.05
C ASP A 84 -9.38 0.48 -12.61
#